data_AF-G1PRW9-F1
#
_entry.id   AF-G1PRW9-F1
#
_cell.length_a   1.000
_cell.length_b   1.000
_cell.length_c   1.000
_cell.angle_alpha   90.00
_cell.angle_beta   90.00
_cell.angle_gamma   90.00
#
_symmetry.space_group_name_H-M   'P 1'
#
loop_
_entity.id
_entity.type
_entity.pdbx_description
1 polymer ?
#
loop_
_entity_poly.entity_id
_entity_poly.type
_entity_poly.pdbx_seq_one_letter_code
_entity_poly.pdbx_strand_id
1 'polypeptide(L)'
;VIQAVFFGICVLTDLSSLLTRGSGNQEQERQLKKLISLRDWMLAVLAFPVGVFVVVVFWIIYAYDREMIYPKLLDNFIPGWLNHGM
;
A
#
# COMPACT_ATOMS: atom_id res chain seq x y z
N VAL A 1 -0.34 11.13 -1.79
CA VAL A 1 0.83 11.33 -2.70
C VAL A 1 1.61 10.04 -2.92
N ILE A 2 2.16 9.39 -1.88
CA ILE A 2 2.96 8.16 -2.00
C ILE A 2 2.17 7.00 -2.67
N GLN A 3 0.92 6.78 -2.27
CA GLN A 3 0.06 5.77 -2.93
C GLN A 3 -0.21 6.08 -4.40
N ALA A 4 -0.39 7.35 -4.77
CA ALA A 4 -0.62 7.74 -6.17
C ALA A 4 0.62 7.49 -7.03
N VAL A 5 1.82 7.72 -6.48
CA VAL A 5 3.09 7.38 -7.12
C VAL A 5 3.22 5.85 -7.28
N PHE A 6 2.84 5.09 -6.25
CA PHE A 6 2.85 3.63 -6.31
C PHE A 6 1.93 3.07 -7.40
N PHE A 7 0.69 3.55 -7.45
CA PHE A 7 -0.27 3.18 -8.50
C PHE A 7 0.22 3.60 -9.89
N GLY A 8 0.83 4.77 -10.03
CA GLY A 8 1.42 5.22 -11.29
C GLY A 8 2.53 4.28 -11.79
N ILE A 9 3.43 3.84 -10.90
CA ILE A 9 4.49 2.88 -11.24
C ILE A 9 3.90 1.51 -11.61
N CYS A 10 2.87 1.04 -10.91
CA CYS A 10 2.18 -0.20 -11.25
C CYS A 10 1.52 -0.15 -12.63
N VAL A 11 0.77 0.92 -12.95
CA VAL A 11 0.12 1.09 -14.24
C VAL A 11 1.15 1.18 -15.38
N LEU A 12 2.25 1.90 -15.18
CA LEU A 12 3.32 1.98 -16.17
C LEU A 12 3.98 0.62 -16.40
N THR A 13 4.23 -0.15 -15.34
CA THR A 13 4.82 -1.49 -15.43
C THR A 13 3.91 -2.46 -16.17
N ASP A 14 2.60 -2.42 -15.88
CA ASP A 14 1.61 -3.29 -16.49
C ASP A 14 1.36 -2.95 -17.97
N LEU A 15 1.24 -1.66 -18.29
CA LEU A 15 1.12 -1.16 -19.66
C LEU A 15 2.35 -1.50 -20.50
N SER A 16 3.55 -1.41 -19.90
CA SER A 16 4.79 -1.84 -20.53
C SER A 16 4.79 -3.34 -20.82
N SER A 17 4.32 -4.16 -19.87
CA SER A 17 4.25 -5.62 -20.05
C SER A 17 3.27 -6.04 -21.15
N LEU A 18 2.12 -5.34 -21.25
CA LEU A 18 1.08 -5.62 -22.24
C LEU A 18 1.49 -5.22 -23.66
N LEU A 19 2.16 -4.07 -23.82
CA LEU A 19 2.72 -3.62 -25.10
C LEU A 19 3.87 -4.52 -25.59
N THR A 20 4.61 -5.15 -24.67
CA THR A 20 5.79 -5.96 -25.01
C THR A 20 5.45 -7.40 -25.37
N ARG A 21 4.27 -7.91 -24.99
CA ARG A 21 3.83 -9.31 -25.24
C ARG A 21 3.77 -9.72 -26.72
N GLY A 22 3.90 -8.77 -27.66
CA GLY A 22 3.97 -9.03 -29.11
C GLY A 22 5.35 -8.82 -29.76
N SER A 23 6.35 -8.30 -29.05
CA SER A 23 7.67 -7.95 -29.63
C SER A 23 8.76 -8.77 -28.93
N GLY A 24 9.41 -9.69 -29.66
CA GLY A 24 10.45 -10.59 -29.15
C GLY A 24 11.79 -9.91 -28.85
N ASN A 25 11.77 -8.79 -28.11
CA ASN A 25 12.92 -7.93 -27.87
C ASN A 25 13.51 -8.21 -26.47
N GLN A 26 14.52 -9.09 -26.43
CA GLN A 26 15.14 -9.65 -25.21
C GLN A 26 15.66 -8.58 -24.22
N GLU A 27 16.04 -7.40 -24.73
CA GLU A 27 16.56 -6.30 -23.92
C GLU A 27 15.47 -5.63 -23.06
N GLN A 28 14.22 -5.65 -23.54
CA GLN A 28 13.07 -5.03 -22.89
C GLN A 28 12.51 -5.92 -21.76
N GLU A 29 12.54 -7.25 -21.91
CA GLU A 29 12.26 -8.19 -20.80
C GLU A 29 13.19 -7.96 -19.61
N ARG A 30 14.45 -7.62 -19.89
CA ARG A 30 15.45 -7.32 -18.86
C ARG A 30 15.11 -6.02 -18.10
N GLN A 31 14.56 -5.03 -18.79
CA GLN A 31 14.06 -3.79 -18.18
C GLN A 31 12.80 -4.05 -17.34
N LEU A 32 11.88 -4.88 -17.84
CA LEU A 32 10.68 -5.25 -17.09
C LEU A 32 11.01 -5.97 -15.78
N LYS A 33 11.97 -6.91 -15.79
CA LYS A 33 12.46 -7.57 -14.57
C LYS A 33 13.08 -6.59 -13.57
N LYS A 34 13.83 -5.58 -14.04
CA LYS A 34 14.36 -4.52 -13.17
C LYS A 34 13.26 -3.66 -12.57
N LEU A 35 12.23 -3.32 -13.35
CA LEU A 35 11.10 -2.50 -12.90
C LEU A 35 10.24 -3.25 -11.87
N ILE A 36 9.98 -4.54 -12.10
CA ILE A 36 9.31 -5.42 -11.12
C ILE A 36 10.14 -5.51 -9.84
N SER A 37 11.46 -5.74 -9.95
CA SER A 37 12.34 -5.78 -8.79
C SER A 37 12.38 -4.45 -8.02
N LEU A 38 12.34 -3.31 -8.71
CA LEU A 38 12.24 -1.99 -8.08
C LEU A 38 10.91 -1.79 -7.37
N ARG A 39 9.80 -2.20 -7.99
CA ARG A 39 8.47 -2.15 -7.37
C ARG A 39 8.43 -3.00 -6.11
N ASP A 40 8.92 -4.24 -6.18
CA ASP A 40 8.91 -5.18 -5.06
C ASP A 40 9.84 -4.70 -3.93
N TRP A 41 10.99 -4.12 -4.27
CA TRP A 41 11.88 -3.49 -3.29
C TRP A 41 11.23 -2.26 -2.63
N MET A 42 10.56 -1.40 -3.41
CA MET A 42 9.83 -0.24 -2.90
C MET A 42 8.65 -0.66 -2.02
N LEU A 43 7.93 -1.74 -2.38
CA LEU A 43 6.91 -2.35 -1.52
C LEU A 43 7.50 -2.83 -0.19
N ALA A 44 8.62 -3.56 -0.24
CA ALA A 44 9.22 -4.15 0.94
C ALA A 44 9.87 -3.12 1.87
N VAL A 45 10.51 -2.07 1.33
CA VAL A 45 11.29 -1.10 2.12
C VAL A 45 10.49 0.13 2.50
N LEU A 46 9.43 0.50 1.77
CA LEU A 46 8.61 1.67 2.09
C LEU A 46 7.20 1.28 2.52
N ALA A 47 6.48 0.53 1.70
CA ALA A 47 5.07 0.25 1.99
C ALA A 47 4.92 -0.61 3.26
N PHE A 48 5.77 -1.62 3.44
CA PHE A 48 5.73 -2.48 4.62
C PHE A 48 6.03 -1.74 5.94
N PRO A 49 7.19 -1.06 6.13
CA PRO A 49 7.47 -0.39 7.40
C PRO A 49 6.53 0.79 7.66
N VAL A 50 6.06 1.51 6.64
CA VAL A 50 5.06 2.57 6.83
C VAL A 50 3.71 1.98 7.24
N GLY A 51 3.29 0.86 6.62
CA GLY A 51 2.08 0.15 7.00
C GLY A 51 2.14 -0.34 8.44
N VAL A 52 3.25 -0.99 8.82
CA VAL A 52 3.51 -1.44 10.19
C VAL A 52 3.51 -0.25 11.16
N PHE A 53 4.17 0.86 10.83
CA PHE A 53 4.19 2.05 11.67
C PHE A 53 2.78 2.60 11.93
N VAL A 54 1.96 2.76 10.88
CA VAL A 54 0.60 3.28 11.03
C VAL A 54 -0.26 2.35 11.89
N VAL A 55 -0.20 1.03 11.63
CA VAL A 55 -0.94 0.04 12.42
C VAL A 55 -0.51 0.07 13.89
N VAL A 56 0.79 0.04 14.17
CA VAL A 56 1.32 0.05 15.53
C VAL A 56 0.94 1.33 16.27
N VAL A 57 1.12 2.50 15.65
CA VAL A 57 0.78 3.80 16.26
C VAL A 57 -0.71 3.90 16.53
N PHE A 58 -1.55 3.48 15.58
CA PHE A 58 -3.00 3.45 15.75
C PHE A 58 -3.39 2.62 16.98
N TRP A 59 -2.91 1.38 17.09
CA TRP A 59 -3.28 0.50 18.21
C TRP A 59 -2.71 0.97 19.55
N ILE A 60 -1.49 1.50 19.58
CA ILE A 60 -0.89 2.05 20.82
C ILE A 60 -1.73 3.22 21.34
N ILE A 61 -2.06 4.18 20.47
CA ILE A 61 -2.86 5.35 20.86
C ILE A 61 -4.28 4.89 21.24
N TYR A 62 -4.89 3.99 20.47
CA TYR A 62 -6.23 3.48 20.77
C TYR A 62 -6.29 2.75 22.12
N ALA A 63 -5.24 2.00 22.48
CA ALA A 63 -5.14 1.32 23.76
C ALA A 63 -4.85 2.28 24.94
N TYR A 64 -4.10 3.35 24.71
CA TYR A 64 -3.77 4.34 25.73
C TYR A 64 -4.93 5.31 26.00
N ASP A 65 -5.44 5.94 24.93
CA ASP A 65 -6.59 6.82 24.97
C ASP A 65 -7.36 6.76 23.65
N ARG A 66 -8.42 5.95 23.64
CA ARG A 66 -9.24 5.75 22.45
C ARG A 66 -9.91 7.04 21.98
N GLU A 67 -10.16 8.02 22.85
CA GLU A 67 -10.86 9.25 22.47
C GLU A 67 -10.07 10.11 21.48
N MET A 68 -8.75 9.93 21.40
CA MET A 68 -7.88 10.62 20.44
C MET A 68 -8.06 10.16 18.99
N ILE A 69 -8.53 8.92 18.80
CA ILE A 69 -8.73 8.31 17.48
C ILE A 69 -10.22 8.11 17.20
N TYR A 70 -10.97 7.70 18.22
CA TYR A 70 -12.34 7.28 18.11
C TYR A 70 -13.16 7.71 19.36
N PRO A 71 -13.83 8.87 19.30
CA PRO A 71 -14.57 9.42 20.43
C PRO A 71 -15.75 8.53 20.84
N LYS A 72 -16.06 8.48 22.14
CA LYS A 72 -17.19 7.69 22.69
C LYS A 72 -18.55 8.01 22.07
N LEU A 73 -18.73 9.23 21.55
CA LEU A 73 -19.95 9.63 20.86
C LEU A 73 -20.24 8.74 19.64
N LEU A 74 -19.20 8.27 18.94
CA LEU A 74 -19.33 7.46 17.72
C LEU A 74 -19.80 6.03 17.99
N ASP A 75 -19.62 5.49 19.21
CA ASP A 75 -20.14 4.17 19.59
C ASP A 75 -21.67 4.08 19.44
N ASN A 76 -22.36 5.21 19.57
CA ASN A 76 -23.82 5.28 19.41
C ASN A 76 -24.28 5.19 17.94
N PHE A 77 -23.36 5.44 16.99
CA PHE A 77 -23.66 5.48 15.56
C PHE A 77 -23.04 4.32 14.79
N ILE A 78 -21.86 3.88 15.20
CA ILE A 78 -21.06 2.87 14.51
C ILE A 78 -20.69 1.77 15.52
N PRO A 79 -21.15 0.53 15.30
CA PRO A 79 -20.86 -0.56 16.22
C PRO A 79 -19.39 -0.99 16.13
N GLY A 80 -18.81 -1.37 17.26
CA GLY A 80 -17.37 -1.61 17.41
C GLY A 80 -16.79 -2.67 16.46
N TRP A 81 -17.58 -3.66 16.04
CA TRP A 81 -17.14 -4.66 15.06
C TRP A 81 -16.86 -4.03 13.68
N LEU A 82 -17.61 -3.00 13.29
CA LEU A 82 -17.38 -2.30 12.02
C LEU A 82 -16.09 -1.47 12.10
N ASN A 83 -15.79 -0.96 13.29
CA ASN A 83 -14.59 -0.17 13.56
C ASN A 83 -13.32 -1.03 13.65
N HIS A 84 -13.43 -2.33 13.98
CA HIS A 84 -12.31 -3.26 14.17
C HIS A 84 -12.28 -4.41 13.15
N GLY A 85 -13.23 -4.46 12.21
CA GLY A 85 -13.46 -5.60 11.33
C GLY A 85 -12.72 -5.57 10.00
N MET A 86 -11.69 -4.72 9.87
CA MET A 86 -10.82 -4.66 8.69
C MET A 86 -9.50 -5.38 8.93
#